data_AF-A0A4Q1CNQ2-F1
#
_entry.id   AF-A0A4Q1CNQ2-F1
#
_cell.length_a   1.000
_cell.length_b   1.000
_cell.length_c   1.000
_cell.angle_alpha   90.00
_cell.angle_beta   90.00
_cell.angle_gamma   90.00
#
_symmetry.space_group_name_H-M   'P 1'
#
loop_
_entity.id
_entity.type
_entity.pdbx_description
1 polymer ?
#
loop_
_entity_poly.entity_id
_entity_poly.type
_entity_poly.pdbx_seq_one_letter_code
_entity_poly.pdbx_strand_id
1 'polypeptide(L)'
;MNRYSSFVLLLLLSLFACKDKKPKEITDADLTTADFIALAATLPYPVLVNDTLINRKEKDSLLINQETYKTFVPDSVFQQFYPKTKGLKLYLLGKIKDGDKGNFILVKSLQGKNKGVQLLYFDKKAAYVGSMNVTALLPKGTGVRYCRIDSKNNISFIQERKTNTGELWTNETIYFMDEKGKFIVAMTNSTEDLSDLIMGNPIDSMPRTQKYSADYSIDKKNLVSIRDGNTEKEFEFFIHFSKQNGECVGEVKGTGEWIEKNKGIFRDASSDCILTFDFGTSSVRISEQNCGLYRGITCFFEGSYPKKAEPVKKKKKK
;
A
#
# COMPACT_ATOMS: atom_id res chain seq x y z
N MET A 1 85.03 -10.81 0.33
CA MET A 1 83.93 -10.22 -0.47
C MET A 1 82.87 -11.28 -0.68
N ASN A 2 81.62 -11.22 -0.24
CA ASN A 2 80.92 -10.36 0.71
C ASN A 2 79.70 -11.17 1.19
N ARG A 3 79.87 -12.05 2.20
CA ARG A 3 78.75 -12.83 2.79
C ARG A 3 77.73 -11.94 3.51
N TYR A 4 78.10 -10.70 3.83
CA TYR A 4 77.22 -9.66 4.33
C TYR A 4 76.33 -9.03 3.24
N SER A 5 76.67 -9.17 1.96
CA SER A 5 75.90 -8.56 0.86
C SER A 5 74.57 -9.29 0.60
N SER A 6 74.49 -10.60 0.83
CA SER A 6 73.22 -11.35 0.71
C SER A 6 72.28 -11.10 1.89
N PHE A 7 72.82 -10.86 3.10
CA PHE A 7 72.00 -10.53 4.27
C PHE A 7 71.42 -9.12 4.20
N VAL A 8 72.19 -8.16 3.66
CA VAL A 8 71.71 -6.79 3.43
C VAL A 8 70.63 -6.74 2.35
N LEU A 9 70.74 -7.56 1.29
CA LEU A 9 69.71 -7.63 0.24
C LEU A 9 68.39 -8.24 0.74
N LEU A 10 68.43 -9.22 1.65
CA LEU A 10 67.23 -9.81 2.26
C LEU A 10 66.57 -8.86 3.28
N LEU A 11 67.36 -8.04 3.98
CA LEU A 11 66.87 -7.02 4.92
C LEU A 11 66.27 -5.79 4.21
N LEU A 12 66.71 -5.51 2.96
CA LEU A 12 66.15 -4.44 2.13
C LEU A 12 64.82 -4.83 1.46
N LEU A 13 64.57 -6.12 1.25
CA LEU A 13 63.31 -6.64 0.68
C LEU A 13 62.16 -6.69 1.70
N SER A 14 62.43 -6.68 3.01
CA SER A 14 61.39 -6.63 4.05
C SER A 14 60.85 -5.22 4.33
N LEU A 15 61.49 -4.17 3.78
CA LEU A 15 61.04 -2.78 3.90
C LEU A 15 60.01 -2.37 2.82
N PHE A 16 59.71 -3.25 1.86
CA PHE A 16 58.61 -3.11 0.89
C PHE A 16 57.33 -3.84 1.32
N ALA A 17 57.10 -3.99 2.62
CA ALA A 17 55.75 -4.27 3.10
C ALA A 17 54.86 -3.07 2.75
N CYS A 18 54.07 -3.22 1.67
CA CYS A 18 52.97 -2.31 1.35
C CYS A 18 52.23 -1.98 2.64
N LYS A 19 52.06 -0.70 2.93
CA LYS A 19 51.15 -0.23 3.98
C LYS A 19 49.73 -0.59 3.54
N ASP A 20 49.34 -1.84 3.74
CA ASP A 20 47.96 -2.25 3.57
C ASP A 20 47.14 -1.43 4.56
N LYS A 21 46.37 -0.49 4.00
CA LYS A 21 45.39 0.27 4.77
C LYS A 21 44.49 -0.77 5.44
N LYS A 22 44.31 -0.64 6.75
CA LYS A 22 43.40 -1.52 7.50
C LYS A 22 42.05 -1.58 6.76
N PRO A 23 41.45 -2.77 6.62
CA PRO A 23 40.10 -2.88 6.06
C PRO A 23 39.17 -1.95 6.84
N LYS A 24 38.41 -1.12 6.11
CA LYS A 24 37.41 -0.25 6.73
C LYS A 24 36.31 -1.08 7.38
N GLU A 25 35.80 -0.63 8.51
CA GLU A 25 34.68 -1.24 9.23
C GLU A 25 33.46 -0.31 9.23
N ILE A 26 32.25 -0.88 9.34
CA ILE A 26 31.01 -0.10 9.28
C ILE A 26 30.83 0.90 10.45
N THR A 27 31.64 0.72 11.49
CA THR A 27 31.72 1.56 12.69
C THR A 27 32.67 2.75 12.54
N ASP A 28 33.47 2.80 11.46
CA ASP A 28 34.44 3.86 11.22
C ASP A 28 33.77 5.22 10.99
N ALA A 29 34.42 6.28 11.48
CA ALA A 29 33.92 7.65 11.41
C ALA A 29 34.16 8.32 10.05
N ASP A 30 35.11 7.81 9.26
CA ASP A 30 35.60 8.37 7.99
C ASP A 30 35.18 7.54 6.75
N LEU A 31 34.10 6.77 6.87
CA LEU A 31 33.54 6.06 5.72
C LEU A 31 32.97 7.05 4.71
N THR A 32 33.27 6.81 3.44
CA THR A 32 32.56 7.43 2.33
C THR A 32 31.28 6.64 2.02
N THR A 33 30.35 7.22 1.26
CA THR A 33 29.16 6.50 0.78
C THR A 33 29.54 5.27 -0.06
N ALA A 34 30.63 5.35 -0.84
CA ALA A 34 31.13 4.21 -1.60
C ALA A 34 31.61 3.08 -0.69
N ASP A 35 32.32 3.41 0.40
CA ASP A 35 32.75 2.41 1.41
C ASP A 35 31.53 1.77 2.08
N PHE A 36 30.53 2.56 2.46
CA PHE A 36 29.28 2.08 3.06
C PHE A 36 28.56 1.07 2.16
N ILE A 37 28.43 1.37 0.86
CA ILE A 37 27.83 0.46 -0.13
C ILE A 37 28.70 -0.79 -0.34
N ALA A 38 30.03 -0.64 -0.33
CA ALA A 38 30.96 -1.75 -0.51
C ALA A 38 30.89 -2.75 0.66
N LEU A 39 30.76 -2.25 1.90
CA LEU A 39 30.66 -3.05 3.13
C LEU A 39 29.34 -3.83 3.25
N ALA A 40 28.30 -3.41 2.53
CA ALA A 40 27.02 -4.12 2.52
C ALA A 40 27.13 -5.47 1.81
N ALA A 41 26.81 -6.56 2.53
CA ALA A 41 26.74 -7.90 1.97
C ALA A 41 25.59 -8.01 0.96
N THR A 42 25.82 -8.69 -0.17
CA THR A 42 24.77 -8.96 -1.15
C THR A 42 23.72 -9.89 -0.56
N LEU A 43 22.44 -9.49 -0.64
CA LEU A 43 21.32 -10.27 -0.15
C LEU A 43 20.82 -11.25 -1.22
N PRO A 44 20.54 -12.52 -0.86
CA PRO A 44 19.96 -13.47 -1.80
C PRO A 44 18.48 -13.15 -2.03
N TYR A 45 18.00 -13.38 -3.26
CA TYR A 45 16.59 -13.25 -3.58
C TYR A 45 15.79 -14.52 -3.20
N PRO A 46 14.48 -14.37 -2.91
CA PRO A 46 13.82 -13.11 -2.63
C PRO A 46 14.24 -12.54 -1.27
N VAL A 47 14.37 -11.22 -1.17
CA VAL A 47 14.63 -10.58 0.12
C VAL A 47 13.30 -10.38 0.85
N LEU A 48 13.17 -10.97 2.03
CA LEU A 48 11.95 -10.90 2.83
C LEU A 48 12.16 -10.04 4.08
N VAL A 49 11.38 -8.97 4.19
CA VAL A 49 11.28 -8.15 5.40
C VAL A 49 9.95 -8.50 6.08
N ASN A 50 10.02 -9.34 7.11
CA ASN A 50 8.87 -9.81 7.90
C ASN A 50 9.08 -9.51 9.39
N ASP A 51 8.09 -9.85 10.22
CA ASP A 51 8.15 -9.63 11.67
C ASP A 51 9.36 -10.32 12.32
N THR A 52 9.77 -11.48 11.82
CA THR A 52 10.97 -12.19 12.31
C THR A 52 12.23 -11.37 12.07
N LEU A 53 12.43 -10.85 10.85
CA LEU A 53 13.58 -10.01 10.51
C LEU A 53 13.56 -8.70 11.32
N ILE A 54 12.39 -8.06 11.45
CA ILE A 54 12.24 -6.81 12.21
C ILE A 54 12.58 -7.05 13.68
N ASN A 55 12.17 -8.18 14.25
CA ASN A 55 12.37 -8.48 15.67
C ASN A 55 13.71 -9.12 16.02
N ARG A 56 14.44 -9.66 15.03
CA ARG A 56 15.76 -10.26 15.21
C ARG A 56 16.73 -9.31 15.94
N LYS A 57 17.63 -9.84 16.76
CA LYS A 57 18.75 -9.07 17.29
C LYS A 57 19.90 -9.12 16.29
N GLU A 58 20.44 -7.96 15.93
CA GLU A 58 21.60 -7.88 15.03
C GLU A 58 22.90 -7.87 15.85
N LYS A 59 23.99 -8.30 15.21
CA LYS A 59 25.34 -8.26 15.80
C LYS A 59 25.87 -6.83 15.82
N ASP A 60 26.71 -6.50 16.79
CA ASP A 60 27.32 -5.17 16.88
C ASP A 60 28.26 -4.85 15.72
N SER A 61 28.82 -5.87 15.05
CA SER A 61 29.62 -5.70 13.82
C SER A 61 28.83 -5.13 12.63
N LEU A 62 27.50 -5.07 12.71
CA LEU A 62 26.64 -4.44 11.70
C LEU A 62 26.17 -3.05 12.13
N LEU A 63 26.55 -2.59 13.33
CA LEU A 63 26.13 -1.32 13.88
C LEU A 63 26.83 -0.17 13.13
N ILE A 64 26.02 0.67 12.49
CA ILE A 64 26.50 1.81 11.72
C ILE A 64 26.77 2.97 12.68
N ASN A 65 27.90 3.64 12.49
CA ASN A 65 28.15 4.92 13.16
C ASN A 65 27.10 5.96 12.71
N GLN A 66 26.33 6.49 13.66
CA GLN A 66 25.20 7.36 13.35
C GLN A 66 25.62 8.70 12.73
N GLU A 67 26.74 9.29 13.17
CA GLU A 67 27.21 10.57 12.61
C GLU A 67 27.69 10.38 11.17
N THR A 68 28.42 9.30 10.92
CA THR A 68 28.81 8.91 9.56
C THR A 68 27.59 8.65 8.67
N TYR A 69 26.57 7.94 9.18
CA TYR A 69 25.37 7.64 8.41
C TYR A 69 24.60 8.88 7.93
N LYS A 70 24.56 9.95 8.73
CA LYS A 70 23.94 11.23 8.31
C LYS A 70 24.61 11.84 7.09
N THR A 71 25.88 11.50 6.81
CA THR A 71 26.57 11.99 5.62
C THR A 71 26.14 11.27 4.33
N PHE A 72 25.54 10.07 4.46
CA PHE A 72 25.13 9.24 3.30
C PHE A 72 23.74 9.58 2.79
N VAL A 73 22.88 10.16 3.62
CA VAL A 73 21.49 10.47 3.29
C VAL A 73 21.20 11.95 3.58
N PRO A 74 20.36 12.62 2.78
CA PRO A 74 19.99 14.01 3.07
C PRO A 74 19.36 14.17 4.45
N ASP A 75 19.63 15.29 5.11
CA ASP A 75 19.11 15.58 6.46
C ASP A 75 17.58 15.48 6.55
N SER A 76 16.87 15.94 5.52
CA SER A 76 15.41 15.87 5.45
C SER A 76 14.90 14.42 5.48
N VAL A 77 15.59 13.51 4.79
CA VAL A 77 15.28 12.08 4.76
C VAL A 77 15.61 11.44 6.10
N PHE A 78 16.77 11.76 6.67
CA PHE A 78 17.17 11.25 7.98
C PHE A 78 16.16 11.64 9.06
N GLN A 79 15.74 12.91 9.10
CA GLN A 79 14.75 13.41 10.05
C GLN A 79 13.35 12.80 9.83
N GLN A 80 12.97 12.55 8.57
CA GLN A 80 11.71 11.88 8.25
C GLN A 80 11.66 10.46 8.82
N PHE A 81 12.75 9.69 8.71
CA PHE A 81 12.79 8.33 9.27
C PHE A 81 13.04 8.32 10.78
N TYR A 82 13.82 9.28 11.28
CA TYR A 82 14.29 9.31 12.67
C TYR A 82 14.05 10.69 13.31
N PRO A 83 12.79 11.07 13.56
CA PRO A 83 12.46 12.38 14.16
C PRO A 83 13.00 12.53 15.58
N LYS A 84 13.37 11.41 16.21
CA LYS A 84 14.11 11.37 17.48
C LYS A 84 15.37 10.56 17.23
N THR A 85 16.49 10.99 17.82
CA THR A 85 17.79 10.32 17.65
C THR A 85 18.34 9.71 18.93
N LYS A 86 17.82 10.12 20.10
CA LYS A 86 18.25 9.56 21.39
C LYS A 86 18.03 8.05 21.41
N GLY A 87 19.11 7.29 21.61
CA GLY A 87 19.08 5.83 21.66
C GLY A 87 18.79 5.13 20.33
N LEU A 88 18.92 5.84 19.20
CA LEU A 88 18.83 5.25 17.87
C LEU A 88 20.03 4.34 17.62
N LYS A 89 19.76 3.13 17.14
CA LYS A 89 20.77 2.22 16.59
C LYS A 89 20.39 1.87 15.16
N LEU A 90 21.38 1.91 14.27
CA LEU A 90 21.22 1.62 12.85
C LEU A 90 22.08 0.41 12.51
N TYR A 91 21.51 -0.58 11.83
CA TYR A 91 22.19 -1.81 11.47
C TYR A 91 22.13 -2.03 9.96
N LEU A 92 23.29 -2.26 9.34
CA LEU A 92 23.38 -2.58 7.92
C LEU A 92 22.94 -4.03 7.68
N LEU A 93 21.83 -4.23 6.98
CA LEU A 93 21.32 -5.57 6.69
C LEU A 93 21.97 -6.17 5.44
N GLY A 94 22.26 -5.32 4.45
CA GLY A 94 22.88 -5.73 3.19
C GLY A 94 22.40 -4.91 2.01
N LYS A 95 22.77 -5.33 0.81
CA LYS A 95 22.47 -4.67 -0.45
C LYS A 95 21.85 -5.59 -1.49
N ILE A 96 21.16 -4.97 -2.43
CA ILE A 96 20.60 -5.58 -3.63
C ILE A 96 21.10 -4.77 -4.82
N LYS A 97 21.70 -5.42 -5.81
CA LYS A 97 22.21 -4.74 -7.01
C LYS A 97 21.07 -4.49 -8.00
N ASP A 98 21.03 -3.30 -8.58
CA ASP A 98 20.15 -2.94 -9.68
C ASP A 98 20.93 -2.89 -10.99
N GLY A 99 21.46 -4.05 -11.39
CA GLY A 99 22.41 -4.15 -12.49
C GLY A 99 23.57 -3.16 -12.31
N ASP A 100 23.84 -2.37 -13.36
CA ASP A 100 24.85 -1.31 -13.36
C ASP A 100 24.30 0.08 -13.00
N LYS A 101 23.01 0.19 -12.65
CA LYS A 101 22.35 1.46 -12.36
C LYS A 101 22.67 1.96 -10.95
N GLY A 102 22.72 1.04 -9.99
CA GLY A 102 22.85 1.40 -8.58
C GLY A 102 22.69 0.23 -7.63
N ASN A 103 22.51 0.55 -6.36
CA ASN A 103 22.34 -0.40 -5.27
C ASN A 103 21.19 0.03 -4.36
N PHE A 104 20.30 -0.90 -4.04
CA PHE A 104 19.43 -0.77 -2.89
C PHE A 104 20.18 -1.21 -1.64
N ILE A 105 20.07 -0.46 -0.55
CA ILE A 105 20.65 -0.78 0.75
C ILE A 105 19.52 -0.91 1.78
N LEU A 106 19.50 -2.01 2.52
CA LEU A 106 18.57 -2.22 3.62
C LEU A 106 19.25 -1.86 4.95
N VAL A 107 18.60 -0.96 5.69
CA VAL A 107 19.04 -0.52 7.01
C VAL A 107 17.93 -0.80 8.00
N LYS A 108 18.28 -1.40 9.13
CA LYS A 108 17.37 -1.62 10.24
C LYS A 108 17.61 -0.60 11.33
N SER A 109 16.54 0.06 11.77
CA SER A 109 16.57 1.03 12.86
C SER A 109 15.93 0.47 14.12
N LEU A 110 16.56 0.71 15.26
CA LEU A 110 16.03 0.40 16.59
C LEU A 110 16.08 1.66 17.47
N GLN A 111 14.94 2.04 18.03
CA GLN A 111 14.82 3.11 19.01
C GLN A 111 13.85 2.70 20.12
N GLY A 112 14.39 2.20 21.24
CA GLY A 112 13.59 1.62 22.32
C GLY A 112 12.75 0.45 21.81
N LYS A 113 11.42 0.57 21.87
CA LYS A 113 10.49 -0.43 21.32
C LYS A 113 10.19 -0.25 19.83
N ASN A 114 10.53 0.90 19.25
CA ASN A 114 10.28 1.18 17.85
C ASN A 114 11.35 0.52 16.99
N LYS A 115 10.93 -0.33 16.06
CA LYS A 115 11.78 -1.00 15.09
C LYS A 115 11.30 -0.64 13.69
N GLY A 116 12.23 -0.51 12.76
CA GLY A 116 11.92 -0.17 11.38
C GLY A 116 12.98 -0.70 10.43
N VAL A 117 12.61 -0.84 9.17
CA VAL A 117 13.51 -1.17 8.07
C VAL A 117 13.31 -0.12 6.99
N GLN A 118 14.41 0.47 6.56
CA GLN A 118 14.48 1.46 5.50
C GLN A 118 15.19 0.84 4.30
N LEU A 119 14.66 1.12 3.11
CA LEU A 119 15.31 0.81 1.85
C LEU A 119 15.81 2.13 1.27
N LEU A 120 17.11 2.22 1.04
CA LEU A 120 17.77 3.37 0.41
C LEU A 120 18.20 2.96 -0.99
N TYR A 121 18.18 3.88 -1.95
CA TYR A 121 18.74 3.66 -3.28
C TYR A 121 19.86 4.66 -3.56
N PHE A 122 21.00 4.12 -3.98
CA PHE A 122 22.17 4.88 -4.41
C PHE A 122 22.47 4.54 -5.87
N ASP A 123 22.78 5.55 -6.68
CA ASP A 123 23.18 5.33 -8.06
C ASP A 123 24.60 4.73 -8.16
N LYS A 124 25.03 4.45 -9.40
CA LYS A 124 26.39 3.96 -9.69
C LYS A 124 27.53 4.88 -9.26
N LYS A 125 27.25 6.16 -8.96
CA LYS A 125 28.21 7.14 -8.43
C LYS A 125 28.17 7.21 -6.90
N ALA A 126 27.46 6.30 -6.24
CA ALA A 126 27.20 6.32 -4.81
C ALA A 126 26.46 7.59 -4.34
N ALA A 127 25.71 8.25 -5.23
CA ALA A 127 24.86 9.37 -4.86
C ALA A 127 23.50 8.86 -4.38
N TYR A 128 22.98 9.42 -3.29
CA TYR A 128 21.64 9.13 -2.81
C TYR A 128 20.60 9.61 -3.83
N VAL A 129 19.62 8.77 -4.13
CA VAL A 129 18.55 9.07 -5.10
C VAL A 129 17.17 8.97 -4.46
N GLY A 130 16.93 7.96 -3.63
CA GLY A 130 15.58 7.69 -3.11
C GLY A 130 15.57 6.78 -1.90
N SER A 131 14.43 6.76 -1.20
CA SER A 131 14.24 5.83 -0.08
C SER A 131 12.77 5.59 0.24
N MET A 132 12.50 4.48 0.93
CA MET A 132 11.19 4.18 1.51
C MET A 132 11.32 3.55 2.89
N ASN A 133 10.32 3.80 3.74
CA ASN A 133 10.17 3.11 5.02
C ASN A 133 9.34 1.84 4.82
N VAL A 134 10.04 0.71 4.66
CA VAL A 134 9.42 -0.60 4.40
C VAL A 134 8.47 -0.98 5.53
N THR A 135 8.89 -0.82 6.79
CA THR A 135 8.04 -1.18 7.93
C THR A 135 6.77 -0.34 8.02
N ALA A 136 6.83 0.95 7.69
CA ALA A 136 5.65 1.82 7.70
C ALA A 136 4.62 1.46 6.62
N LEU A 137 5.07 0.81 5.54
CA LEU A 137 4.23 0.37 4.42
C LEU A 137 3.78 -1.08 4.54
N LEU A 138 4.23 -1.82 5.56
CA LEU A 138 3.68 -3.15 5.83
C LEU A 138 2.16 -3.05 6.05
N PRO A 139 1.37 -3.95 5.43
CA PRO A 139 -0.08 -3.92 5.56
C PRO A 139 -0.54 -3.90 7.02
N LYS A 140 -1.65 -3.20 7.30
CA LYS A 140 -2.27 -3.18 8.63
C LYS A 140 -3.38 -4.23 8.69
N GLY A 141 -3.53 -4.94 9.80
CA GLY A 141 -4.63 -5.89 10.00
C GLY A 141 -4.22 -7.19 10.67
N THR A 142 -4.99 -8.25 10.51
CA THR A 142 -4.65 -9.60 10.96
C THR A 142 -4.10 -10.42 9.78
N GLY A 143 -3.31 -11.45 10.07
CA GLY A 143 -2.66 -12.29 9.06
C GLY A 143 -1.14 -12.11 8.98
N VAL A 144 -0.51 -12.90 8.13
CA VAL A 144 0.94 -12.86 7.85
C VAL A 144 1.22 -11.69 6.92
N ARG A 145 2.25 -10.90 7.21
CA ARG A 145 2.55 -9.68 6.46
C ARG A 145 4.04 -9.54 6.27
N TYR A 146 4.45 -9.19 5.06
CA TYR A 146 5.86 -9.02 4.74
C TYR A 146 6.05 -8.16 3.50
N CYS A 147 7.24 -7.59 3.38
CA CYS A 147 7.72 -7.04 2.13
C CYS A 147 8.63 -8.06 1.46
N ARG A 148 8.47 -8.23 0.15
CA ARG A 148 9.27 -9.10 -0.72
C ARG A 148 9.93 -8.25 -1.79
N ILE A 149 11.25 -8.36 -1.91
CA ILE A 149 11.99 -7.82 -3.05
C ILE A 149 12.40 -9.00 -3.93
N ASP A 150 11.89 -9.05 -5.15
CA ASP A 150 12.16 -10.13 -6.09
C ASP A 150 13.42 -9.89 -6.93
N SER A 151 13.80 -10.86 -7.76
CA SER A 151 15.00 -10.78 -8.61
C SER A 151 14.94 -9.71 -9.70
N LYS A 152 13.77 -9.10 -9.93
CA LYS A 152 13.56 -7.97 -10.85
C LYS A 152 13.48 -6.64 -10.11
N ASN A 153 13.82 -6.61 -8.81
CA ASN A 153 13.72 -5.45 -7.93
C ASN A 153 12.29 -4.93 -7.74
N ASN A 154 11.26 -5.74 -7.99
CA ASN A 154 9.90 -5.37 -7.60
C ASN A 154 9.77 -5.45 -6.09
N ILE A 155 9.18 -4.41 -5.49
CA ILE A 155 9.02 -4.32 -4.03
C ILE A 155 7.54 -4.54 -3.72
N SER A 156 7.21 -5.75 -3.30
CA SER A 156 5.84 -6.16 -3.00
C SER A 156 5.56 -6.12 -1.51
N PHE A 157 4.50 -5.44 -1.09
CA PHE A 157 3.95 -5.50 0.25
C PHE A 157 2.76 -6.45 0.26
N ILE A 158 2.90 -7.55 0.98
CA ILE A 158 1.99 -8.70 0.91
C ILE A 158 1.32 -8.90 2.28
N GLN A 159 0.01 -9.14 2.24
CA GLN A 159 -0.78 -9.63 3.36
C GLN A 159 -1.46 -10.94 2.98
N GLU A 160 -1.27 -11.95 3.80
CA GLU A 160 -1.89 -13.27 3.67
C GLU A 160 -2.83 -13.51 4.85
N ARG A 161 -4.08 -13.87 4.55
CA ARG A 161 -5.10 -14.16 5.56
C ARG A 161 -5.82 -15.45 5.19
N LYS A 162 -5.91 -16.39 6.14
CA LYS A 162 -6.80 -17.52 6.01
C LYS A 162 -8.24 -17.11 6.33
N THR A 163 -9.18 -17.48 5.48
CA THR A 163 -10.61 -17.31 5.73
C THR A 163 -11.10 -18.33 6.76
N ASN A 164 -12.33 -18.15 7.23
CA ASN A 164 -12.99 -19.13 8.09
C ASN A 164 -13.25 -20.46 7.36
N THR A 165 -13.32 -20.45 6.02
CA THR A 165 -13.48 -21.64 5.17
C THR A 165 -12.13 -22.32 4.85
N GLY A 166 -11.01 -21.72 5.27
CA GLY A 166 -9.66 -22.28 5.09
C GLY A 166 -8.93 -21.81 3.83
N GLU A 167 -9.56 -21.01 2.97
CA GLU A 167 -8.94 -20.41 1.79
C GLU A 167 -7.88 -19.38 2.18
N LEU A 168 -6.83 -19.24 1.36
CA LEU A 168 -5.80 -18.24 1.56
C LEU A 168 -6.07 -17.02 0.67
N TRP A 169 -6.47 -15.92 1.29
CA TRP A 169 -6.56 -14.62 0.61
C TRP A 169 -5.23 -13.90 0.70
N THR A 170 -4.83 -13.34 -0.43
CA THR A 170 -3.59 -12.57 -0.58
C THR A 170 -3.93 -11.19 -1.12
N ASN A 171 -3.40 -10.16 -0.47
CA ASN A 171 -3.39 -8.80 -0.98
C ASN A 171 -1.93 -8.38 -1.18
N GLU A 172 -1.55 -8.04 -2.41
CA GLU A 172 -0.20 -7.67 -2.80
C GLU A 172 -0.23 -6.28 -3.44
N THR A 173 0.48 -5.32 -2.85
CA THR A 173 0.73 -4.02 -3.49
C THR A 173 2.19 -3.93 -3.91
N ILE A 174 2.41 -3.77 -5.22
CA ILE A 174 3.73 -3.71 -5.84
C ILE A 174 4.13 -2.25 -6.04
N TYR A 175 5.32 -1.90 -5.58
CA TYR A 175 5.94 -0.59 -5.78
C TYR A 175 7.14 -0.71 -6.71
N PHE A 176 7.33 0.33 -7.51
CA PHE A 176 8.57 0.57 -8.24
C PHE A 176 9.07 1.98 -7.95
N MET A 177 10.37 2.19 -8.16
CA MET A 177 10.97 3.50 -8.05
C MET A 177 10.97 4.18 -9.42
N ASP A 178 10.42 5.40 -9.48
CA ASP A 178 10.48 6.21 -10.68
C ASP A 178 11.89 6.81 -10.91
N GLU A 179 12.07 7.49 -12.05
CA GLU A 179 13.35 8.11 -12.42
C GLU A 179 13.82 9.20 -11.45
N LYS A 180 12.92 9.74 -10.61
CA LYS A 180 13.21 10.77 -9.61
C LYS A 180 13.49 10.16 -8.22
N GLY A 181 13.58 8.83 -8.11
CA GLY A 181 13.84 8.16 -6.84
C GLY A 181 12.62 8.02 -5.94
N LYS A 182 11.41 8.31 -6.45
CA LYS A 182 10.17 8.18 -5.69
C LYS A 182 9.57 6.80 -5.91
N PHE A 183 9.23 6.12 -4.81
CA PHE A 183 8.51 4.86 -4.87
C PHE A 183 7.02 5.13 -5.09
N ILE A 184 6.47 4.58 -6.18
CA ILE A 184 5.07 4.72 -6.56
C ILE A 184 4.43 3.34 -6.73
N VAL A 185 3.12 3.28 -6.49
CA VAL A 185 2.34 2.04 -6.64
C VAL A 185 2.27 1.71 -8.13
N ALA A 186 2.73 0.51 -8.49
CA ALA A 186 2.60 -0.05 -9.83
C ALA A 186 1.25 -0.73 -9.99
N MET A 187 0.89 -1.56 -9.01
CA MET A 187 -0.26 -2.45 -9.08
C MET A 187 -0.67 -2.90 -7.67
N THR A 188 -1.96 -3.13 -7.47
CA THR A 188 -2.49 -3.85 -6.31
C THR A 188 -3.27 -5.06 -6.83
N ASN A 189 -2.88 -6.25 -6.42
CA ASN A 189 -3.56 -7.51 -6.71
C ASN A 189 -4.18 -8.05 -5.44
N SER A 190 -5.40 -8.56 -5.54
CA SER A 190 -6.06 -9.25 -4.44
C SER A 190 -6.71 -10.53 -4.94
N THR A 191 -6.57 -11.61 -4.18
CA THR A 191 -7.38 -12.83 -4.35
C THR A 191 -8.60 -12.85 -3.44
N GLU A 192 -8.79 -11.81 -2.64
CA GLU A 192 -10.02 -11.62 -1.88
C GLU A 192 -11.18 -11.43 -2.85
N ASP A 193 -12.22 -12.23 -2.67
CA ASP A 193 -13.47 -12.04 -3.39
C ASP A 193 -14.18 -10.79 -2.87
N LEU A 194 -14.02 -9.70 -3.62
CA LEU A 194 -14.69 -8.43 -3.37
C LEU A 194 -15.96 -8.28 -4.22
N SER A 195 -16.44 -9.33 -4.90
CA SER A 195 -17.67 -9.29 -5.72
C SER A 195 -18.93 -8.94 -4.90
N ASP A 196 -18.85 -9.14 -3.59
CA ASP A 196 -19.87 -8.76 -2.62
C ASP A 196 -19.78 -7.29 -2.16
N LEU A 197 -18.73 -6.55 -2.53
CA LEU A 197 -18.52 -5.17 -2.11
C LEU A 197 -18.89 -4.19 -3.22
N ILE A 198 -19.71 -3.22 -2.87
CA ILE A 198 -20.08 -2.10 -3.73
C ILE A 198 -18.84 -1.25 -3.96
N MET A 199 -18.26 -1.32 -5.16
CA MET A 199 -17.00 -0.66 -5.50
C MET A 199 -17.08 0.88 -5.39
N GLY A 200 -18.27 1.45 -5.49
CA GLY A 200 -18.52 2.87 -5.27
C GLY A 200 -19.95 3.26 -5.61
N ASN A 201 -20.36 4.45 -5.17
CA ASN A 201 -21.62 5.07 -5.57
C ASN A 201 -21.32 6.19 -6.59
N PRO A 202 -21.67 6.03 -7.88
CA PRO A 202 -21.28 6.98 -8.93
C PRO A 202 -21.96 8.35 -8.79
N ILE A 203 -23.05 8.44 -8.01
CA ILE A 203 -23.79 9.68 -7.78
C ILE A 203 -23.57 10.23 -6.36
N ASP A 204 -22.54 9.76 -5.64
CA ASP A 204 -22.34 10.18 -4.25
C ASP A 204 -22.03 11.68 -4.09
N SER A 205 -21.40 12.29 -5.09
CA SER A 205 -21.07 13.71 -5.11
C SER A 205 -22.26 14.61 -5.45
N MET A 206 -23.40 14.06 -5.87
CA MET A 206 -24.57 14.84 -6.25
C MET A 206 -25.31 15.42 -5.03
N PRO A 207 -26.07 16.51 -5.20
CA PRO A 207 -26.82 17.14 -4.12
C PRO A 207 -27.82 16.19 -3.42
N ARG A 208 -27.98 16.41 -2.11
CA ARG A 208 -28.89 15.66 -1.22
C ARG A 208 -29.75 16.62 -0.40
N THR A 209 -30.44 17.53 -1.09
CA THR A 209 -31.25 18.58 -0.44
C THR A 209 -32.72 18.16 -0.31
N GLN A 210 -33.20 17.29 -1.18
CA GLN A 210 -34.58 16.84 -1.18
C GLN A 210 -34.86 15.79 -0.11
N LYS A 211 -36.13 15.68 0.30
CA LYS A 211 -36.59 14.83 1.41
C LYS A 211 -36.12 13.37 1.30
N TYR A 212 -36.17 12.82 0.08
CA TYR A 212 -35.87 11.41 -0.20
C TYR A 212 -34.46 11.16 -0.72
N SER A 213 -33.63 12.20 -0.82
CA SER A 213 -32.24 12.08 -1.26
C SER A 213 -31.38 11.49 -0.15
N ALA A 214 -31.08 10.21 -0.29
CA ALA A 214 -30.32 9.44 0.67
C ALA A 214 -29.76 8.16 0.07
N ASP A 215 -28.94 7.48 0.85
CA ASP A 215 -28.54 6.11 0.60
C ASP A 215 -29.42 5.17 1.42
N TYR A 216 -29.87 4.09 0.80
CA TYR A 216 -30.68 3.05 1.40
C TYR A 216 -29.97 1.71 1.19
N SER A 217 -29.92 0.86 2.21
CA SER A 217 -29.26 -0.45 2.13
C SER A 217 -29.69 -1.37 3.25
N ILE A 218 -29.72 -2.66 2.96
CA ILE A 218 -29.88 -3.72 3.96
C ILE A 218 -28.52 -4.11 4.55
N ASP A 219 -27.47 -4.20 3.73
CA ASP A 219 -26.12 -4.60 4.15
C ASP A 219 -25.03 -3.95 3.26
N LYS A 220 -23.80 -4.47 3.32
CA LYS A 220 -22.66 -3.96 2.52
C LYS A 220 -22.68 -4.39 1.05
N LYS A 221 -23.58 -5.30 0.67
CA LYS A 221 -23.71 -5.89 -0.66
C LYS A 221 -24.80 -5.25 -1.50
N ASN A 222 -25.59 -4.33 -0.93
CA ASN A 222 -26.63 -3.61 -1.66
C ASN A 222 -26.67 -2.12 -1.32
N LEU A 223 -26.99 -1.32 -2.33
CA LEU A 223 -27.14 0.13 -2.24
C LEU A 223 -28.21 0.57 -3.20
N VAL A 224 -29.15 1.35 -2.69
CA VAL A 224 -30.04 2.21 -3.46
C VAL A 224 -29.68 3.63 -3.08
N SER A 225 -29.05 4.36 -3.99
CA SER A 225 -28.70 5.76 -3.84
C SER A 225 -29.70 6.60 -4.59
N ILE A 226 -30.27 7.60 -3.91
CA ILE A 226 -31.20 8.58 -4.45
C ILE A 226 -30.60 9.97 -4.26
N ARG A 227 -30.63 10.78 -5.30
CA ARG A 227 -30.07 12.14 -5.34
C ARG A 227 -31.07 13.09 -6.00
N ASP A 228 -30.83 14.38 -5.80
CA ASP A 228 -31.67 15.42 -6.38
C ASP A 228 -31.58 15.34 -7.91
N GLY A 229 -32.73 15.45 -8.60
CA GLY A 229 -32.78 15.53 -10.06
C GLY A 229 -32.43 16.92 -10.58
N ASN A 230 -32.36 17.06 -11.90
CA ASN A 230 -32.17 18.37 -12.55
C ASN A 230 -33.36 19.30 -12.30
N THR A 231 -34.55 18.73 -12.10
CA THR A 231 -35.79 19.44 -11.79
C THR A 231 -36.43 18.88 -10.53
N GLU A 232 -37.36 19.63 -9.91
CA GLU A 232 -38.12 19.14 -8.74
C GLU A 232 -39.04 17.95 -9.05
N LYS A 233 -39.30 17.68 -10.34
CA LYS A 233 -40.11 16.55 -10.80
C LYS A 233 -39.30 15.28 -11.03
N GLU A 234 -37.99 15.36 -10.91
CA GLU A 234 -37.07 14.28 -11.19
C GLU A 234 -36.20 13.94 -9.99
N PHE A 235 -35.60 12.76 -10.00
CA PHE A 235 -34.55 12.33 -9.09
C PHE A 235 -33.55 11.44 -9.82
N GLU A 236 -32.28 11.53 -9.44
CA GLU A 236 -31.25 10.62 -9.93
C GLU A 236 -31.17 9.41 -9.00
N PHE A 237 -31.02 8.22 -9.57
CA PHE A 237 -30.85 6.99 -8.80
C PHE A 237 -29.71 6.12 -9.30
N PHE A 238 -29.17 5.35 -8.36
CA PHE A 238 -28.24 4.26 -8.62
C PHE A 238 -28.62 3.09 -7.72
N ILE A 239 -28.86 1.93 -8.31
CA ILE A 239 -29.14 0.69 -7.59
C ILE A 239 -28.04 -0.31 -7.93
N HIS A 240 -27.46 -0.89 -6.90
CA HIS A 240 -26.54 -2.00 -7.01
C HIS A 240 -26.90 -3.05 -5.96
N PHE A 241 -26.89 -4.32 -6.34
CA PHE A 241 -26.88 -5.41 -5.39
C PHE A 241 -25.96 -6.54 -5.86
N SER A 242 -25.40 -7.25 -4.89
CA SER A 242 -24.72 -8.52 -5.06
C SER A 242 -25.34 -9.54 -4.11
N LYS A 243 -25.95 -10.58 -4.67
CA LYS A 243 -26.56 -11.71 -3.96
C LYS A 243 -25.80 -12.99 -4.34
N GLN A 244 -25.95 -14.03 -3.53
CA GLN A 244 -25.35 -15.36 -3.81
C GLN A 244 -23.83 -15.31 -4.05
N ASN A 245 -23.09 -14.53 -3.24
CA ASN A 245 -21.63 -14.39 -3.35
C ASN A 245 -21.16 -14.00 -4.77
N GLY A 246 -21.75 -12.94 -5.33
CA GLY A 246 -21.37 -12.43 -6.65
C GLY A 246 -21.95 -13.19 -7.86
N GLU A 247 -22.64 -14.32 -7.68
CA GLU A 247 -23.31 -15.01 -8.80
C GLU A 247 -24.51 -14.22 -9.33
N CYS A 248 -25.07 -13.34 -8.49
CA CYS A 248 -26.28 -12.59 -8.78
C CYS A 248 -26.04 -11.09 -8.55
N VAL A 249 -25.48 -10.43 -9.57
CA VAL A 249 -25.20 -8.99 -9.57
C VAL A 249 -26.23 -8.27 -10.45
N GLY A 250 -26.75 -7.16 -9.94
CA GLY A 250 -27.63 -6.26 -10.69
C GLY A 250 -27.24 -4.82 -10.47
N GLU A 251 -27.15 -4.05 -11.55
CA GLU A 251 -26.82 -2.63 -11.50
C GLU A 251 -27.69 -1.85 -12.49
N VAL A 252 -28.27 -0.75 -12.04
CA VAL A 252 -29.05 0.15 -12.87
C VAL A 252 -28.95 1.57 -12.33
N LYS A 253 -28.86 2.53 -13.25
CA LYS A 253 -28.81 3.96 -12.94
C LYS A 253 -29.64 4.74 -13.93
N GLY A 254 -30.16 5.88 -13.49
CA GLY A 254 -30.91 6.76 -14.37
C GLY A 254 -31.67 7.84 -13.63
N THR A 255 -32.51 8.53 -14.38
CA THR A 255 -33.37 9.61 -13.89
C THR A 255 -34.79 9.09 -13.75
N GLY A 256 -35.32 9.06 -12.54
CA GLY A 256 -36.72 8.76 -12.26
C GLY A 256 -37.57 10.01 -12.19
N GLU A 257 -38.87 9.86 -12.44
CA GLU A 257 -39.87 10.94 -12.39
C GLU A 257 -40.82 10.71 -11.21
N TRP A 258 -41.18 11.79 -10.51
CA TRP A 258 -42.19 11.76 -9.45
C TRP A 258 -43.60 11.72 -10.06
N ILE A 259 -44.34 10.64 -9.78
CA ILE A 259 -45.76 10.51 -10.16
C ILE A 259 -46.71 10.88 -9.01
N GLU A 260 -46.26 10.71 -7.78
CA GLU A 260 -46.95 11.13 -6.56
C GLU A 260 -45.93 11.70 -5.57
N LYS A 261 -46.41 12.29 -4.46
CA LYS A 261 -45.55 12.90 -3.43
C LYS A 261 -44.47 11.96 -2.88
N ASN A 262 -44.74 10.66 -2.86
CA ASN A 262 -43.83 9.63 -2.35
C ASN A 262 -43.63 8.47 -3.33
N LYS A 263 -44.03 8.63 -4.60
CA LYS A 263 -43.83 7.58 -5.61
C LYS A 263 -43.09 8.13 -6.82
N GLY A 264 -42.01 7.43 -7.15
CA GLY A 264 -41.19 7.68 -8.32
C GLY A 264 -41.27 6.52 -9.30
N ILE A 265 -41.05 6.79 -10.58
CA ILE A 265 -40.98 5.77 -11.61
C ILE A 265 -39.86 6.06 -12.60
N PHE A 266 -39.14 5.02 -12.98
CA PHE A 266 -38.19 5.04 -14.07
C PHE A 266 -38.68 4.09 -15.16
N ARG A 267 -38.57 4.53 -16.41
CA ARG A 267 -38.86 3.72 -17.59
C ARG A 267 -37.65 3.79 -18.49
N ASP A 268 -37.04 2.65 -18.76
CA ASP A 268 -35.98 2.56 -19.74
C ASP A 268 -36.59 2.46 -21.14
N ALA A 269 -36.28 3.45 -21.97
CA ALA A 269 -36.72 3.49 -23.36
C ALA A 269 -36.17 2.34 -24.22
N SER A 270 -35.11 1.66 -23.77
CA SER A 270 -34.40 0.63 -24.54
C SER A 270 -34.74 -0.82 -24.16
N SER A 271 -35.26 -1.06 -22.94
CA SER A 271 -35.43 -2.43 -22.40
C SER A 271 -36.82 -2.75 -21.88
N ASP A 272 -37.79 -1.85 -22.02
CA ASP A 272 -39.11 -1.90 -21.37
C ASP A 272 -39.03 -2.11 -19.83
N CYS A 273 -37.85 -1.91 -19.23
CA CYS A 273 -37.65 -2.01 -17.79
C CYS A 273 -38.36 -0.85 -17.11
N ILE A 274 -39.23 -1.18 -16.15
CA ILE A 274 -39.91 -0.22 -15.30
C ILE A 274 -39.52 -0.46 -13.86
N LEU A 275 -38.98 0.56 -13.21
CA LEU A 275 -38.71 0.56 -11.77
C LEU A 275 -39.66 1.52 -11.10
N THR A 276 -40.40 1.02 -10.11
CA THR A 276 -41.27 1.84 -9.27
C THR A 276 -40.66 1.95 -7.88
N PHE A 277 -40.58 3.18 -7.38
CA PHE A 277 -40.03 3.52 -6.08
C PHE A 277 -41.14 4.04 -5.18
N ASP A 278 -41.42 3.36 -4.07
CA ASP A 278 -42.35 3.82 -3.05
C ASP A 278 -41.57 4.24 -1.79
N PHE A 279 -41.57 5.53 -1.52
CA PHE A 279 -40.77 6.15 -0.49
C PHE A 279 -41.55 6.27 0.83
N GLY A 280 -41.14 5.47 1.81
CA GLY A 280 -41.57 5.62 3.19
C GLY A 280 -40.78 6.71 3.94
N THR A 281 -41.05 6.82 5.24
CA THR A 281 -40.33 7.76 6.12
C THR A 281 -38.85 7.38 6.29
N SER A 282 -38.55 6.08 6.34
CA SER A 282 -37.22 5.56 6.65
C SER A 282 -36.77 4.44 5.72
N SER A 283 -37.46 4.21 4.61
CA SER A 283 -37.13 3.17 3.64
C SER A 283 -37.65 3.53 2.26
N VAL A 284 -37.10 2.90 1.23
CA VAL A 284 -37.64 2.91 -0.12
C VAL A 284 -37.95 1.48 -0.52
N ARG A 285 -39.16 1.24 -1.03
CA ARG A 285 -39.54 -0.04 -1.62
C ARG A 285 -39.39 0.06 -3.13
N ILE A 286 -38.73 -0.92 -3.72
CA ILE A 286 -38.56 -1.03 -5.16
C ILE A 286 -39.39 -2.20 -5.67
N SER A 287 -40.11 -1.97 -6.76
CA SER A 287 -40.76 -2.99 -7.57
C SER A 287 -40.28 -2.85 -9.01
N GLU A 288 -40.08 -3.97 -9.69
CA GLU A 288 -39.55 -3.98 -11.06
C GLU A 288 -40.49 -4.72 -12.02
N GLN A 289 -40.44 -4.33 -13.29
CA GLN A 289 -41.10 -5.03 -14.39
C GLN A 289 -40.13 -5.10 -15.57
N ASN A 290 -39.92 -6.29 -16.13
CA ASN A 290 -39.08 -6.53 -17.32
C ASN A 290 -37.62 -6.04 -17.24
N CYS A 291 -37.06 -5.85 -16.05
CA CYS A 291 -35.69 -5.36 -15.86
C CYS A 291 -34.58 -6.43 -15.98
N GLY A 292 -34.86 -7.54 -16.66
CA GLY A 292 -33.92 -8.66 -16.82
C GLY A 292 -32.64 -8.33 -17.60
N LEU A 293 -32.58 -7.18 -18.29
CA LEU A 293 -31.36 -6.71 -18.94
C LEU A 293 -30.30 -6.16 -17.98
N TYR A 294 -30.70 -5.76 -16.77
CA TYR A 294 -29.83 -5.13 -15.78
C TYR A 294 -29.32 -6.09 -14.70
N ARG A 295 -29.65 -7.39 -14.80
CA ARG A 295 -29.37 -8.42 -13.79
C ARG A 295 -29.52 -9.83 -14.37
N GLY A 296 -29.03 -10.85 -13.67
CA GLY A 296 -29.33 -12.26 -14.01
C GLY A 296 -30.83 -12.60 -13.92
N ILE A 297 -31.27 -13.65 -14.64
CA ILE A 297 -32.68 -14.06 -14.77
C ILE A 297 -33.34 -14.34 -13.40
N THR A 298 -32.58 -14.87 -12.43
CA THR A 298 -33.05 -15.27 -11.09
C THR A 298 -32.91 -14.18 -10.02
N CYS A 299 -32.31 -13.05 -10.37
CA CYS A 299 -32.06 -11.92 -9.48
C CYS A 299 -33.24 -10.95 -9.52
N PHE A 300 -33.57 -10.20 -8.47
CA PHE A 300 -34.63 -9.19 -8.57
C PHE A 300 -34.22 -7.92 -7.81
N PHE A 301 -34.51 -6.73 -8.37
CA PHE A 301 -34.38 -5.44 -7.67
C PHE A 301 -35.47 -5.26 -6.60
N GLU A 302 -36.48 -6.13 -6.58
CA GLU A 302 -37.58 -6.05 -5.63
C GLU A 302 -37.09 -6.16 -4.18
N GLY A 303 -37.59 -5.24 -3.34
CA GLY A 303 -37.25 -5.23 -1.93
C GLY A 303 -37.60 -3.94 -1.22
N SER A 304 -37.42 -3.93 0.09
CA SER A 304 -37.52 -2.74 0.94
C SER A 304 -36.15 -2.44 1.52
N TYR A 305 -35.64 -1.24 1.24
CA TYR A 305 -34.29 -0.81 1.59
C TYR A 305 -34.38 0.27 2.67
N PRO A 306 -33.88 0.03 3.90
CA PRO A 306 -33.90 1.03 4.95
C PRO A 306 -32.87 2.13 4.69
N LYS A 307 -33.20 3.37 5.08
CA LYS A 307 -32.35 4.54 4.94
C LYS A 307 -31.12 4.38 5.83
N LYS A 308 -29.92 4.55 5.25
CA LYS A 308 -28.65 4.58 6.00
C LYS A 308 -28.65 5.77 6.95
N ALA A 309 -28.21 5.54 8.17
CA ALA A 309 -27.91 6.61 9.11
C ALA A 309 -26.76 7.45 8.56
N GLU A 310 -26.92 8.77 8.53
CA GLU A 310 -25.84 9.65 8.11
C GLU A 310 -24.69 9.61 9.12
N PRO A 311 -23.42 9.55 8.67
CA PRO A 311 -22.30 9.65 9.58
C PRO A 311 -22.34 11.02 10.26
N VAL A 312 -22.55 11.02 11.59
CA VAL A 312 -22.53 12.23 12.41
C VAL A 312 -21.22 12.95 12.14
N LYS A 313 -21.27 14.14 11.52
CA LYS A 313 -20.11 15.00 11.34
C LYS A 313 -19.48 15.20 12.71
N LYS A 314 -18.30 14.60 12.95
CA LYS A 314 -17.50 14.87 14.16
C LYS A 314 -17.30 16.37 14.21
N LYS A 315 -17.92 17.04 15.20
CA LYS A 315 -17.70 18.46 15.46
C LYS A 315 -16.19 18.67 15.51
N LYS A 316 -15.66 19.48 14.59
CA LYS A 316 -14.29 19.98 14.70
C LYS A 316 -14.21 20.63 16.09
N LYS A 317 -13.41 20.04 16.99
CA LYS A 317 -13.04 20.74 18.22
C LYS A 317 -12.35 22.02 17.78
N LYS A 318 -12.98 23.16 18.10
CA LYS A 318 -12.32 24.47 18.08
C LYS A 318 -11.20 24.45 19.11
#